data_AF-A0A6G7ZCE8-F1
#
_entry.id   AF-A0A6G7ZCE8-F1
#
_cell.length_a   1.000
_cell.length_b   1.000
_cell.length_c   1.000
_cell.angle_alpha   90.00
_cell.angle_beta   90.00
_cell.angle_gamma   90.00
#
_symmetry.space_group_name_H-M   'P 1'
#
loop_
_entity.id
_entity.type
_entity.pdbx_description
1 polymer ?
#
loop_
_entity_poly.entity_id
_entity_poly.type
_entity_poly.pdbx_seq_one_letter_code
_entity_poly.pdbx_strand_id
1 'polypeptide(L)'
;MNTKQLKERYQTGMRIECIEMNDPQSVPSGTQGTISFVDDMGTIHVSWDNGQSLGLIFGEDEFQVIQSPSKTYEKKFVNLEINTPLVRKERLDPIKNIIKTAIKVSYSDYHDLLDNPTIDRDYIIDHLDEMDQDEYGQNHSILVYCDEELDGIVIESEGYNYARYQGFATNVHDLLDTHTYTTSNYEDSYSKIKVLVIEPQTKPYVAILDNNLESLQAMVGGDLELVSLSHSAELLCNENGKMMNLPANRRLDQDLIAGRFIVVGNDGSEHFTSLSREDINQYTEQFNSLEMIDQSEVHENLHYEIQY
;
A
#
# COMPACT_ATOMS: atom_id res chain seq x y z
N MET A 1 -16.34 -29.40 -13.03
CA MET A 1 -15.18 -28.66 -12.50
C MET A 1 -14.10 -29.69 -12.16
N ASN A 2 -12.82 -29.45 -12.45
CA ASN A 2 -11.78 -30.44 -12.12
C ASN A 2 -11.35 -30.32 -10.64
N THR A 3 -10.63 -31.32 -10.13
CA THR A 3 -10.23 -31.38 -8.70
C THR A 3 -9.28 -30.25 -8.30
N LYS A 4 -8.41 -29.79 -9.20
CA LYS A 4 -7.54 -28.61 -8.97
C LYS A 4 -8.38 -27.36 -8.72
N GLN A 5 -9.35 -27.09 -9.59
CA GLN A 5 -10.29 -25.97 -9.46
C GLN A 5 -11.13 -26.07 -8.18
N LEU A 6 -11.52 -27.27 -7.76
CA LEU A 6 -12.29 -27.47 -6.51
C LEU A 6 -11.46 -27.13 -5.28
N LYS A 7 -10.19 -27.55 -5.24
CA LYS A 7 -9.25 -27.22 -4.17
C LYS A 7 -8.98 -25.72 -4.08
N GLU A 8 -8.87 -25.04 -5.22
CA GLU A 8 -8.70 -23.58 -5.28
C GLU A 8 -9.95 -22.83 -4.79
N ARG A 9 -11.14 -23.31 -5.18
CA ARG A 9 -12.43 -22.66 -4.85
C ARG A 9 -12.87 -22.89 -3.40
N TYR A 10 -12.63 -24.06 -2.85
CA TYR A 10 -13.11 -24.48 -1.53
C TYR A 10 -11.95 -24.76 -0.59
N GLN A 11 -11.38 -23.68 -0.06
CA GLN A 11 -10.18 -23.73 0.78
C GLN A 11 -10.51 -24.13 2.21
N THR A 12 -9.55 -24.78 2.87
CA THR A 12 -9.60 -25.07 4.31
C THR A 12 -9.90 -23.79 5.09
N GLY A 13 -10.80 -23.88 6.08
CA GLY A 13 -11.22 -22.77 6.91
C GLY A 13 -12.40 -21.97 6.38
N MET A 14 -12.85 -22.19 5.14
CA MET A 14 -14.12 -21.62 4.66
C MET A 14 -15.29 -22.14 5.47
N ARG A 15 -16.18 -21.25 5.90
CA ARG A 15 -17.47 -21.58 6.49
C ARG A 15 -18.50 -21.74 5.40
N ILE A 16 -19.25 -22.81 5.50
CA ILE A 16 -20.33 -23.12 4.58
C ILE A 16 -21.60 -23.44 5.35
N GLU A 17 -22.73 -23.36 4.65
CA GLU A 17 -24.03 -23.80 5.11
C GLU A 17 -24.60 -24.81 4.11
N CYS A 18 -25.04 -25.97 4.61
CA CYS A 18 -25.70 -26.99 3.79
C CYS A 18 -27.10 -26.51 3.40
N ILE A 19 -27.42 -26.53 2.11
CA ILE A 19 -28.76 -26.22 1.60
C ILE A 19 -29.54 -27.52 1.38
N GLU A 20 -28.97 -28.46 0.62
CA GLU A 20 -29.56 -29.76 0.32
C GLU A 20 -28.48 -30.84 0.13
N MET A 21 -28.72 -32.03 0.68
CA MET A 21 -27.86 -33.21 0.54
C MET A 21 -28.76 -34.44 0.53
N ASN A 22 -28.69 -35.24 -0.52
CA ASN A 22 -29.59 -36.38 -0.72
C ASN A 22 -28.90 -37.71 -0.40
N ASP A 23 -28.56 -37.90 0.88
CA ASP A 23 -27.92 -39.11 1.41
C ASP A 23 -28.61 -39.55 2.73
N PRO A 24 -28.75 -40.85 3.05
CA PRO A 24 -29.31 -41.31 4.33
C PRO A 24 -28.62 -40.76 5.58
N GLN A 25 -27.35 -40.34 5.48
CA GLN A 25 -26.56 -39.74 6.55
C GLN A 25 -26.40 -38.22 6.38
N SER A 26 -27.28 -37.58 5.58
CA SER A 26 -27.22 -36.15 5.29
C SER A 26 -27.23 -35.29 6.55
N VAL A 27 -26.44 -34.21 6.55
CA VAL A 27 -26.61 -33.15 7.53
C VAL A 27 -27.93 -32.40 7.28
N PRO A 28 -28.65 -31.94 8.32
CA PRO A 28 -29.85 -31.12 8.13
C PRO A 28 -29.56 -29.84 7.34
N SER A 29 -30.50 -29.44 6.48
CA SER A 29 -30.47 -28.11 5.82
C SER A 29 -30.31 -26.99 6.85
N GLY A 30 -29.47 -26.00 6.54
CA GLY A 30 -29.08 -24.91 7.44
C GLY A 30 -27.95 -25.27 8.41
N THR A 31 -27.46 -26.51 8.42
CA THR A 31 -26.28 -26.86 9.24
C THR A 31 -25.05 -26.16 8.67
N GLN A 32 -24.31 -25.47 9.55
CA GLN A 32 -23.06 -24.84 9.19
C GLN A 32 -21.87 -25.73 9.52
N GLY A 33 -20.78 -25.53 8.78
CA GLY A 33 -19.55 -26.28 8.99
C GLY A 33 -18.35 -25.55 8.42
N THR A 34 -17.17 -26.05 8.76
CA THR A 34 -15.89 -25.52 8.29
C THR A 34 -15.23 -26.53 7.35
N ILE A 35 -14.88 -26.11 6.14
CA ILE A 35 -14.15 -26.94 5.19
C ILE A 35 -12.80 -27.31 5.79
N SER A 36 -12.52 -28.60 5.83
CA SER A 36 -11.28 -29.15 6.37
C SER A 36 -10.25 -29.35 5.25
N PHE A 37 -10.65 -29.92 4.12
CA PHE A 37 -9.87 -30.02 2.88
C PHE A 37 -10.75 -30.55 1.73
N VAL A 38 -10.24 -30.54 0.50
CA VAL A 38 -10.83 -31.23 -0.66
C VAL A 38 -9.88 -32.35 -1.07
N ASP A 39 -10.37 -33.57 -1.21
CA ASP A 39 -9.54 -34.72 -1.58
C ASP A 39 -9.31 -34.85 -3.10
N ASP A 40 -8.53 -35.85 -3.51
CA ASP A 40 -8.21 -36.09 -4.92
C ASP A 40 -9.37 -36.66 -5.74
N MET A 41 -10.46 -37.07 -5.07
CA MET A 41 -11.70 -37.49 -5.71
C MET A 41 -12.67 -36.32 -5.92
N GLY A 42 -12.38 -35.15 -5.33
CA GLY A 42 -13.21 -33.95 -5.41
C GLY A 42 -14.28 -33.85 -4.33
N THR A 43 -14.23 -34.72 -3.30
CA THR A 43 -15.11 -34.60 -2.13
C THR A 43 -14.61 -33.49 -1.22
N ILE A 44 -15.53 -32.61 -0.82
CA ILE A 44 -15.26 -31.50 0.09
C ILE A 44 -15.51 -32.00 1.50
N HIS A 45 -14.45 -32.17 2.28
CA HIS A 45 -14.54 -32.63 3.67
C HIS A 45 -14.87 -31.45 4.57
N VAL A 46 -15.91 -31.61 5.40
CA VAL A 46 -16.44 -30.54 6.24
C VAL A 46 -16.53 -31.04 7.68
N SER A 47 -15.99 -30.23 8.59
CA SER A 47 -16.24 -30.37 10.02
C SER A 47 -17.53 -29.62 10.34
N TRP A 48 -18.66 -30.33 10.41
CA TRP A 48 -19.97 -29.73 10.67
C TRP A 48 -20.13 -29.39 12.15
N ASP A 49 -20.79 -28.26 12.44
CA ASP A 49 -20.95 -27.76 13.82
C ASP A 49 -21.80 -28.69 14.71
N ASN A 50 -22.64 -29.52 14.08
CA ASN A 50 -23.42 -30.54 14.77
C ASN A 50 -22.63 -31.83 15.06
N GLY A 51 -21.32 -31.86 14.78
CA GLY A 51 -20.42 -32.98 15.01
C GLY A 51 -20.41 -34.06 13.92
N GLN A 52 -21.17 -33.89 12.84
CA GLN A 52 -21.11 -34.78 11.68
C GLN A 52 -19.89 -34.48 10.80
N SER A 53 -19.54 -35.43 9.92
CA SER A 53 -18.36 -35.32 9.06
C SER A 53 -18.60 -35.83 7.63
N LEU A 54 -19.86 -35.95 7.20
CA LEU A 54 -20.17 -36.36 5.83
C LEU A 54 -19.69 -35.28 4.86
N GLY A 55 -18.90 -35.67 3.86
CA GLY A 55 -18.37 -34.76 2.84
C GLY A 55 -19.43 -34.36 1.81
N LEU A 56 -19.23 -33.21 1.16
CA LEU A 56 -20.07 -32.74 0.07
C LEU A 56 -19.49 -33.18 -1.29
N ILE A 57 -20.37 -33.49 -2.23
CA ILE A 57 -20.07 -33.77 -3.63
C ILE A 57 -20.52 -32.58 -4.47
N PHE A 58 -19.56 -31.88 -5.08
CA PHE A 58 -19.86 -30.73 -5.91
C PHE A 58 -20.70 -31.11 -7.14
N GLY A 59 -21.87 -30.47 -7.27
CA GLY A 59 -22.81 -30.70 -8.36
C GLY A 59 -23.88 -31.77 -8.05
N GLU A 60 -23.75 -32.49 -6.95
CA GLU A 60 -24.79 -33.37 -6.41
C GLU A 60 -25.44 -32.75 -5.16
N ASP A 61 -24.63 -32.16 -4.28
CA ASP A 61 -25.11 -31.45 -3.08
C ASP A 61 -25.20 -29.93 -3.31
N GLU A 62 -26.14 -29.29 -2.63
CA GLU A 62 -26.34 -27.84 -2.64
C GLU A 62 -25.87 -27.22 -1.32
N PHE A 63 -25.00 -26.21 -1.41
CA PHE A 63 -24.45 -25.51 -0.25
C PHE A 63 -23.99 -24.11 -0.65
N GLN A 64 -23.83 -23.23 0.35
CA GLN A 64 -23.31 -21.88 0.14
C GLN A 64 -22.13 -21.57 1.05
N VAL A 65 -21.18 -20.78 0.55
CA VAL A 65 -20.08 -20.23 1.36
C VAL A 65 -20.62 -19.02 2.11
N ILE A 66 -20.53 -19.05 3.44
CA ILE A 66 -21.03 -17.99 4.33
C ILE A 66 -19.89 -17.17 4.94
N GLN A 67 -18.66 -17.68 4.94
CA GLN A 67 -17.46 -16.95 5.36
C GLN A 67 -16.22 -17.54 4.70
N SER A 68 -15.34 -16.71 4.16
CA SER A 68 -13.99 -17.13 3.74
C SER A 68 -13.00 -16.95 4.90
N PRO A 69 -11.92 -17.75 4.98
CA PRO A 69 -10.85 -17.45 5.92
C PRO A 69 -10.31 -16.04 5.63
N SER A 70 -10.15 -15.23 6.68
CA SER A 70 -9.56 -13.90 6.56
C SER A 70 -8.12 -14.05 6.10
N LYS A 71 -7.83 -13.76 4.84
CA LYS A 71 -6.46 -13.58 4.36
C LYS A 71 -5.90 -12.30 4.98
N THR A 72 -4.60 -12.26 5.24
CA THR A 72 -3.90 -11.06 5.74
C THR A 72 -3.61 -10.04 4.65
N TYR A 73 -4.00 -10.35 3.40
CA TYR A 73 -3.73 -9.54 2.23
C TYR A 73 -4.98 -9.45 1.34
N GLU A 74 -5.04 -8.41 0.51
CA GLU A 74 -6.09 -8.21 -0.49
C GLU A 74 -5.51 -8.37 -1.89
N LYS A 75 -6.28 -8.97 -2.80
CA LYS A 75 -5.88 -9.18 -4.20
C LYS A 75 -6.57 -8.16 -5.11
N LYS A 76 -5.80 -7.49 -5.97
CA LYS A 76 -6.27 -6.63 -7.06
C LYS A 76 -5.80 -7.21 -8.40
N PHE A 77 -6.75 -7.47 -9.31
CA PHE A 77 -6.40 -7.87 -10.68
C PHE A 77 -5.99 -6.64 -11.48
N VAL A 78 -4.86 -6.73 -12.16
CA VAL A 78 -4.25 -5.62 -12.91
C VAL A 78 -3.70 -6.13 -14.25
N ASN A 79 -3.27 -5.22 -15.12
CA ASN A 79 -2.55 -5.56 -16.34
C ASN A 79 -1.44 -4.53 -16.54
N LEU A 80 -0.30 -4.75 -15.91
CA LEU A 80 0.84 -3.82 -15.91
C LEU A 80 2.04 -4.44 -16.61
N GLU A 81 2.82 -3.59 -17.28
CA GLU A 81 4.12 -3.94 -17.82
C GLU A 81 5.19 -3.11 -17.11
N ILE A 82 6.03 -3.75 -16.29
CA ILE A 82 7.01 -3.09 -15.44
C ILE A 82 8.42 -3.47 -15.89
N ASN A 83 9.18 -2.47 -16.32
CA ASN A 83 10.59 -2.62 -16.68
C ASN A 83 11.46 -2.34 -15.45
N THR A 84 11.77 -3.38 -14.68
CA THR A 84 12.61 -3.28 -13.48
C THR A 84 13.58 -4.45 -13.41
N PRO A 85 14.87 -4.23 -13.08
CA PRO A 85 15.81 -5.32 -12.90
C PRO A 85 15.42 -6.14 -11.67
N LEU A 86 15.26 -7.44 -11.84
CA LEU A 86 15.16 -8.37 -10.73
C LEU A 86 16.57 -8.71 -10.26
N VAL A 87 16.85 -8.56 -8.96
CA VAL A 87 18.18 -8.87 -8.42
C VAL A 87 18.40 -10.38 -8.40
N ARG A 88 18.99 -10.90 -9.49
CA ARG A 88 19.37 -12.31 -9.66
C ARG A 88 20.89 -12.42 -9.65
N LYS A 89 21.47 -13.05 -8.61
CA LYS A 89 22.90 -13.44 -8.52
C LYS A 89 23.85 -12.54 -9.32
N GLU A 90 24.21 -11.39 -8.75
CA GLU A 90 25.28 -10.48 -9.24
C GLU A 90 25.14 -9.90 -10.66
N ARG A 91 24.02 -10.08 -11.38
CA ARG A 91 23.81 -9.50 -12.72
C ARG A 91 22.49 -8.75 -12.81
N LEU A 92 22.57 -7.44 -13.05
CA LEU A 92 21.45 -6.52 -13.22
C LEU A 92 21.19 -6.31 -14.72
N ASP A 93 20.36 -7.16 -15.33
CA ASP A 93 19.80 -6.87 -16.64
C ASP A 93 18.32 -6.51 -16.45
N PRO A 94 17.84 -5.34 -16.91
CA PRO A 94 16.43 -5.01 -16.89
C PRO A 94 15.65 -6.05 -17.72
N ILE A 95 14.74 -6.77 -17.08
CA ILE A 95 13.82 -7.70 -17.74
C ILE A 95 12.43 -7.10 -17.62
N LYS A 96 11.63 -7.23 -18.69
CA LYS A 96 10.23 -6.80 -18.69
C LYS A 96 9.40 -7.78 -17.86
N ASN A 97 8.64 -7.26 -16.89
CA ASN A 97 7.76 -8.05 -16.02
C ASN A 97 6.30 -7.73 -16.33
N ILE A 98 5.51 -8.76 -16.64
CA ILE A 98 4.06 -8.68 -16.84
C ILE A 98 3.39 -8.98 -15.50
N ILE A 99 2.61 -8.02 -14.99
CA ILE A 99 1.90 -8.16 -13.73
C ILE A 99 0.41 -8.26 -13.98
N LYS A 100 -0.17 -9.39 -13.58
CA LYS A 100 -1.62 -9.64 -13.63
C LYS A 100 -2.32 -9.50 -12.28
N THR A 101 -1.52 -9.54 -11.21
CA THR A 101 -2.01 -9.54 -9.84
C THR A 101 -1.16 -8.62 -8.98
N ALA A 102 -1.82 -7.68 -8.30
CA ALA A 102 -1.25 -6.89 -7.23
C ALA A 102 -1.81 -7.35 -5.88
N ILE A 103 -0.93 -7.41 -4.88
CA ILE A 103 -1.19 -7.91 -3.54
C ILE A 103 -0.99 -6.76 -2.57
N LYS A 104 -2.08 -6.32 -1.96
CA LYS A 104 -2.04 -5.34 -0.87
C LYS A 104 -1.79 -6.05 0.44
N VAL A 105 -0.75 -5.64 1.16
CA VAL A 105 -0.40 -6.16 2.48
C VAL A 105 -0.39 -5.03 3.51
N SER A 106 -0.27 -5.38 4.80
CA SER A 106 -0.05 -4.38 5.85
C SER A 106 1.34 -3.75 5.73
N TYR A 107 1.52 -2.53 6.27
CA TYR A 107 2.84 -1.89 6.40
C TYR A 107 3.89 -2.82 7.04
N SER A 108 3.50 -3.52 8.10
CA SER A 108 4.39 -4.45 8.80
C SER A 108 4.82 -5.62 7.91
N ASP A 109 3.89 -6.19 7.13
CA ASP A 109 4.19 -7.31 6.24
C ASP A 109 5.03 -6.88 5.03
N TYR A 110 4.82 -5.65 4.52
CA TYR A 110 5.62 -5.06 3.46
C TYR A 110 7.08 -4.93 3.88
N HIS A 111 7.33 -4.36 5.07
CA HIS A 111 8.69 -4.23 5.59
C HIS A 111 9.30 -5.57 6.01
N ASP A 112 8.52 -6.47 6.60
CA ASP A 112 9.00 -7.81 6.91
C ASP A 112 9.39 -8.58 5.64
N LEU A 113 8.71 -8.36 4.52
CA LEU A 113 9.11 -8.91 3.21
C LEU A 113 10.46 -8.36 2.74
N LEU A 114 10.70 -7.05 2.88
CA LEU A 114 11.99 -6.44 2.52
C LEU A 114 13.14 -6.96 3.40
N ASP A 115 12.91 -7.05 4.70
CA ASP A 115 13.92 -7.46 5.68
C ASP A 115 14.16 -8.98 5.63
N ASN A 116 13.11 -9.76 5.37
CA ASN A 116 13.11 -11.22 5.42
C ASN A 116 12.46 -11.84 4.16
N PRO A 117 13.10 -11.72 2.98
CA PRO A 117 12.50 -12.12 1.71
C PRO A 117 12.45 -13.63 1.48
N THR A 118 13.19 -14.42 2.26
CA THR A 118 13.22 -15.89 2.16
C THR A 118 12.23 -16.59 3.08
N ILE A 119 11.39 -15.84 3.80
CA ILE A 119 10.30 -16.40 4.59
C ILE A 119 9.15 -16.80 3.66
N ASP A 120 8.58 -17.98 3.89
CA ASP A 120 7.40 -18.46 3.16
C ASP A 120 6.20 -17.54 3.44
N ARG A 121 5.47 -17.14 2.39
CA ARG A 121 4.32 -16.23 2.51
C ARG A 121 3.12 -16.76 1.76
N ASP A 122 1.97 -16.77 2.41
CA ASP A 122 0.72 -17.30 1.84
C ASP A 122 0.36 -16.64 0.51
N TYR A 123 0.55 -15.32 0.36
CA TYR A 123 0.29 -14.64 -0.90
C TYR A 123 1.29 -14.97 -2.01
N ILE A 124 2.47 -15.51 -1.70
CA ILE A 124 3.39 -16.01 -2.72
C ILE A 124 2.98 -17.42 -3.12
N ILE A 125 2.66 -18.26 -2.14
CA ILE A 125 2.18 -19.64 -2.32
C ILE A 125 0.91 -19.66 -3.19
N ASP A 126 -0.04 -18.80 -2.88
CA ASP A 126 -1.34 -18.73 -3.58
C ASP A 126 -1.20 -18.22 -5.03
N HIS A 127 -0.05 -17.67 -5.42
CA HIS A 127 0.21 -17.09 -6.74
C HIS A 127 1.42 -17.71 -7.47
N LEU A 128 1.90 -18.89 -7.05
CA LEU A 128 3.00 -19.60 -7.72
C LEU A 128 2.74 -19.86 -9.20
N ASP A 129 1.52 -20.26 -9.54
CA ASP A 129 1.12 -20.55 -10.93
C ASP A 129 1.01 -19.27 -11.80
N GLU A 130 1.13 -18.08 -11.21
CA GLU A 130 1.11 -16.79 -11.92
C GLU A 130 2.52 -16.24 -12.21
N MET A 131 3.55 -16.90 -11.67
CA MET A 131 4.95 -16.48 -11.72
C MET A 131 5.79 -17.44 -12.58
N ASP A 132 6.17 -17.01 -13.78
CA ASP A 132 6.96 -17.80 -14.73
C ASP A 132 7.71 -16.94 -15.75
N GLN A 133 8.46 -17.56 -16.66
CA GLN A 133 9.03 -16.87 -17.82
C GLN A 133 8.41 -17.42 -19.09
N ASP A 134 7.92 -16.52 -19.95
CA ASP A 134 7.28 -16.88 -21.20
C ASP A 134 8.28 -17.18 -22.33
N GLU A 135 7.74 -17.63 -23.47
CA GLU A 135 8.51 -17.97 -24.68
C GLU A 135 9.27 -16.78 -25.30
N TYR A 136 8.93 -15.54 -24.93
CA TYR A 136 9.58 -14.31 -25.37
C TYR A 136 10.64 -13.82 -24.38
N GLY A 137 10.85 -14.53 -23.27
CA GLY A 137 11.80 -14.17 -22.22
C GLY A 137 11.29 -13.05 -21.29
N GLN A 138 9.99 -12.78 -21.28
CA GLN A 138 9.37 -11.86 -20.30
C GLN A 138 9.01 -12.65 -19.05
N ASN A 139 9.19 -12.04 -17.88
CA ASN A 139 8.73 -12.64 -16.63
C ASN A 139 7.27 -12.29 -16.40
N HIS A 140 6.47 -13.24 -15.95
CA HIS A 140 5.18 -12.99 -15.30
C HIS A 140 5.46 -12.96 -13.82
N SER A 141 5.05 -11.90 -13.14
CA SER A 141 5.41 -11.66 -11.73
C SER A 141 4.22 -11.11 -10.97
N ILE A 142 4.30 -11.11 -9.64
CA ILE A 142 3.31 -10.43 -8.79
C ILE A 142 3.87 -9.10 -8.27
N LEU A 143 2.98 -8.17 -7.94
CA LEU A 143 3.33 -6.88 -7.36
C LEU A 143 2.79 -6.77 -5.94
N VAL A 144 3.65 -6.63 -4.94
CA VAL A 144 3.26 -6.45 -3.54
C VAL A 144 3.37 -4.98 -3.15
N TYR A 145 2.37 -4.44 -2.46
CA TYR A 145 2.36 -3.04 -2.02
C TYR A 145 1.61 -2.87 -0.69
N CYS A 146 1.82 -1.74 -0.01
CA CYS A 146 0.99 -1.27 1.09
C CYS A 146 0.56 0.19 0.86
N ASP A 147 -0.39 0.72 1.62
CA ASP A 147 -0.94 2.08 1.38
C ASP A 147 0.06 3.19 1.73
N GLU A 148 1.04 2.89 2.58
CA GLU A 148 1.98 3.84 3.14
C GLU A 148 3.25 4.01 2.28
N GLU A 149 3.51 3.07 1.36
CA GLU A 149 4.72 3.03 0.55
C GLU A 149 4.50 3.40 -0.90
N LEU A 150 5.39 4.24 -1.43
CA LEU A 150 5.30 4.74 -2.80
C LEU A 150 5.64 3.64 -3.82
N ASP A 151 6.54 2.75 -3.42
CA ASP A 151 7.05 1.69 -4.28
C ASP A 151 6.31 0.39 -4.00
N GLY A 152 6.11 -0.39 -5.05
CA GLY A 152 5.71 -1.78 -4.96
C GLY A 152 6.91 -2.69 -5.20
N ILE A 153 6.86 -3.88 -4.60
CA ILE A 153 7.85 -4.93 -4.75
C ILE A 153 7.36 -5.89 -5.84
N VAL A 154 8.07 -5.92 -6.96
CA VAL A 154 7.86 -6.93 -8.00
C VAL A 154 8.56 -8.21 -7.55
N ILE A 155 7.79 -9.29 -7.40
CA ILE A 155 8.29 -10.57 -6.93
C ILE A 155 8.23 -11.60 -8.05
N GLU A 156 9.35 -12.28 -8.23
CA GLU A 156 9.42 -13.53 -8.97
C GLU A 156 9.97 -14.64 -8.08
N SER A 157 9.28 -15.78 -8.03
CA SER A 157 9.58 -16.86 -7.09
C SER A 157 10.37 -18.01 -7.72
N GLU A 158 10.30 -18.21 -9.03
CA GLU A 158 10.73 -19.45 -9.71
C GLU A 158 10.19 -20.73 -9.01
N GLY A 159 8.93 -20.69 -8.56
CA GLY A 159 8.24 -21.83 -7.94
C GLY A 159 8.54 -22.07 -6.46
N TYR A 160 9.19 -21.12 -5.78
CA TYR A 160 9.44 -21.17 -4.33
C TYR A 160 8.35 -20.41 -3.54
N ASN A 161 8.09 -20.81 -2.31
CA ASN A 161 7.08 -20.18 -1.45
C ASN A 161 7.46 -18.77 -0.92
N TYR A 162 8.59 -18.22 -1.34
CA TYR A 162 9.18 -16.97 -0.85
C TYR A 162 9.66 -16.08 -2.00
N ALA A 163 9.98 -14.81 -1.70
CA ALA A 163 10.36 -13.80 -2.68
C ALA A 163 11.82 -14.00 -3.13
N ARG A 164 12.01 -14.95 -4.05
CA ARG A 164 13.34 -15.34 -4.52
C ARG A 164 14.06 -14.21 -5.26
N TYR A 165 13.33 -13.42 -6.05
CA TYR A 165 13.82 -12.21 -6.69
C TYR A 165 12.89 -11.05 -6.43
N GLN A 166 13.49 -9.87 -6.28
CA GLN A 166 12.78 -8.63 -6.03
C GLN A 166 13.26 -7.57 -7.01
N GLY A 167 12.30 -6.80 -7.53
CA GLY A 167 12.51 -5.52 -8.20
C GLY A 167 11.55 -4.50 -7.61
N PHE A 168 11.74 -3.23 -7.95
CA PHE A 168 10.87 -2.15 -7.46
C PHE A 168 10.08 -1.52 -8.60
N ALA A 169 8.82 -1.21 -8.32
CA ALA A 169 7.92 -0.45 -9.17
C ALA A 169 7.56 0.85 -8.45
N THR A 170 8.08 1.97 -8.95
CA THR A 170 7.83 3.29 -8.34
C THR A 170 6.40 3.78 -8.63
N ASN A 171 5.85 4.58 -7.73
CA ASN A 171 4.50 5.16 -7.82
C ASN A 171 3.41 4.10 -7.98
N VAL A 172 3.47 3.06 -7.15
CA VAL A 172 2.60 1.89 -7.24
C VAL A 172 1.12 2.24 -7.19
N HIS A 173 0.72 3.22 -6.38
CA HIS A 173 -0.70 3.60 -6.29
C HIS A 173 -1.25 4.15 -7.61
N ASP A 174 -0.48 4.98 -8.32
CA ASP A 174 -0.90 5.52 -9.61
C ASP A 174 -0.87 4.45 -10.70
N LEU A 175 0.10 3.53 -10.65
CA LEU A 175 0.12 2.34 -11.52
C LEU A 175 -1.14 1.49 -11.34
N LEU A 176 -1.58 1.32 -10.10
CA LEU A 176 -2.75 0.50 -9.78
C LEU A 176 -4.07 1.18 -10.12
N ASP A 177 -4.14 2.52 -10.16
CA ASP A 177 -5.38 3.25 -10.45
C ASP A 177 -5.65 3.35 -11.95
N THR A 178 -4.61 3.43 -12.78
CA THR A 178 -4.72 3.66 -14.23
C THR A 178 -4.98 2.40 -15.07
N HIS A 179 -4.84 1.19 -14.50
CA HIS A 179 -5.13 -0.14 -15.09
C HIS A 179 -4.50 -0.48 -16.46
N THR A 180 -3.64 0.38 -17.01
CA THR A 180 -2.82 0.13 -18.20
C THR A 180 -1.75 1.22 -18.25
N TYR A 181 -0.47 0.86 -18.23
CA TYR A 181 0.57 1.77 -18.68
C TYR A 181 1.75 1.02 -19.32
N THR A 182 1.91 1.22 -20.62
CA THR A 182 3.22 1.20 -21.29
C THR A 182 3.88 2.53 -20.98
N THR A 183 5.10 2.51 -20.43
CA THR A 183 5.86 3.71 -20.08
C THR A 183 5.95 4.71 -21.24
N SER A 184 5.20 5.80 -21.16
CA SER A 184 5.53 7.05 -21.86
C SER A 184 4.82 8.26 -21.21
N ASN A 185 5.42 8.84 -20.17
CA ASN A 185 5.64 10.28 -19.99
C ASN A 185 6.27 10.56 -18.61
N TYR A 186 7.38 11.30 -18.60
CA TYR A 186 8.16 11.68 -17.42
C TYR A 186 7.44 12.72 -16.52
N GLU A 187 6.25 13.19 -16.92
CA GLU A 187 5.46 14.18 -16.18
C GLU A 187 4.49 13.53 -15.16
N ASP A 188 4.05 12.29 -15.37
CA ASP A 188 3.12 11.60 -14.46
C ASP A 188 3.81 11.12 -13.16
N SER A 189 5.15 11.01 -13.14
CA SER A 189 5.92 10.58 -11.97
C SER A 189 5.87 11.57 -10.80
N TYR A 190 5.43 12.79 -11.06
CA TYR A 190 5.26 13.83 -10.06
C TYR A 190 3.81 14.04 -9.67
N SER A 191 2.82 13.31 -10.23
CA SER A 191 1.40 13.61 -10.03
C SER A 191 0.94 13.53 -8.56
N LYS A 192 1.57 12.67 -7.76
CA LYS A 192 1.41 12.60 -6.30
C LYS A 192 2.75 12.58 -5.58
N ILE A 193 2.77 13.15 -4.38
CA ILE A 193 3.96 13.24 -3.54
C ILE A 193 3.69 12.80 -2.10
N LYS A 194 4.65 12.07 -1.53
CA LYS A 194 4.72 11.74 -0.11
C LYS A 194 5.28 12.93 0.66
N VAL A 195 4.50 13.48 1.58
CA VAL A 195 4.82 14.67 2.36
C VAL A 195 4.77 14.38 3.85
N LEU A 196 5.49 15.18 4.64
CA LEU A 196 5.33 15.18 6.09
C LEU A 196 4.40 16.34 6.47
N VAL A 197 3.31 16.06 7.17
CA VAL A 197 2.32 17.04 7.62
C VAL A 197 2.56 17.37 9.08
N ILE A 198 2.60 18.67 9.40
CA ILE A 198 2.76 19.17 10.76
C ILE A 198 1.60 20.11 11.08
N GLU A 199 0.74 19.69 12.00
CA GLU A 199 -0.36 20.52 12.51
C GLU A 199 -0.02 21.12 13.88
N PRO A 200 -0.66 22.25 14.23
CA PRO A 200 -0.54 22.82 15.56
C PRO A 200 -0.89 21.78 16.64
N GLN A 201 -0.01 21.67 17.64
CA GLN A 201 -0.18 20.78 18.81
C GLN A 201 -0.32 19.28 18.51
N THR A 202 0.02 18.83 17.29
CA THR A 202 0.09 17.40 16.95
C THR A 202 1.51 16.96 16.62
N LYS A 203 1.72 15.64 16.61
CA LYS A 203 2.96 15.05 16.10
C LYS A 203 2.94 15.04 14.57
N PRO A 204 4.10 15.17 13.91
CA PRO A 204 4.20 15.01 12.47
C PRO A 204 3.67 13.64 12.01
N TYR A 205 3.04 13.60 10.84
CA TYR A 205 2.61 12.35 10.20
C TYR A 205 2.77 12.42 8.68
N VAL A 206 2.91 11.27 8.04
CA VAL A 206 3.08 11.19 6.59
C VAL A 206 1.72 11.19 5.89
N ALA A 207 1.62 11.89 4.76
CA ALA A 207 0.45 11.88 3.88
C ALA A 207 0.88 11.81 2.41
N ILE A 208 -0.04 11.39 1.54
CA ILE A 208 0.13 11.42 0.08
C ILE A 208 -0.84 12.47 -0.48
N LEU A 209 -0.31 13.37 -1.32
CA LEU A 209 -1.08 14.46 -1.93
C LEU A 209 -0.88 14.50 -3.43
N ASP A 210 -1.91 14.95 -4.15
CA ASP A 210 -1.72 15.35 -5.53
C ASP A 210 -0.76 16.56 -5.58
N ASN A 211 0.23 16.51 -6.45
CA ASN A 211 1.26 17.52 -6.60
C ASN A 211 0.82 18.63 -7.56
N ASN A 212 -0.37 19.17 -7.30
CA ASN A 212 -0.90 20.31 -7.99
C ASN A 212 -1.13 21.44 -7.00
N LEU A 213 -1.13 22.68 -7.51
CA LEU A 213 -1.22 23.87 -6.68
C LEU A 213 -2.48 23.89 -5.81
N GLU A 214 -3.63 23.45 -6.33
CA GLU A 214 -4.90 23.42 -5.61
C GLU A 214 -4.84 22.51 -4.37
N SER A 215 -4.34 21.29 -4.53
CA SER A 215 -4.19 20.33 -3.43
C SER A 215 -3.19 20.81 -2.37
N LEU A 216 -2.08 21.43 -2.77
CA LEU A 216 -1.09 21.97 -1.85
C LEU A 216 -1.61 23.19 -1.08
N GLN A 217 -2.26 24.14 -1.76
CA GLN A 217 -2.89 25.30 -1.13
C GLN A 217 -4.01 24.90 -0.16
N ALA A 218 -4.84 23.92 -0.55
CA ALA A 218 -5.87 23.38 0.32
C ALA A 218 -5.26 22.73 1.58
N MET A 219 -4.11 22.05 1.44
CA MET A 219 -3.43 21.41 2.57
C MET A 219 -2.91 22.44 3.59
N VAL A 220 -2.24 23.51 3.15
CA VAL A 220 -1.71 24.53 4.08
C VAL A 220 -2.75 25.57 4.48
N GLY A 221 -3.89 25.61 3.79
CA GLY A 221 -5.02 26.48 4.10
C GLY A 221 -4.91 27.90 3.51
N GLY A 222 -4.22 28.08 2.39
CA GLY A 222 -4.04 29.38 1.72
C GLY A 222 -2.97 29.38 0.64
N ASP A 223 -2.53 30.58 0.24
CA ASP A 223 -1.44 30.76 -0.71
C ASP A 223 -0.11 30.21 -0.16
N LEU A 224 0.69 29.61 -1.04
CA LEU A 224 1.92 28.91 -0.64
C LEU A 224 3.08 29.88 -0.43
N GLU A 225 3.73 29.77 0.71
CA GLU A 225 5.09 30.26 0.95
C GLU A 225 6.04 29.06 1.02
N LEU A 226 7.17 29.16 0.30
CA LEU A 226 8.20 28.14 0.24
C LEU A 226 9.39 28.54 1.12
N VAL A 227 9.82 27.65 2.01
CA VAL A 227 11.00 27.84 2.85
C VAL A 227 11.95 26.66 2.68
N SER A 228 13.16 26.91 2.17
CA SER A 228 14.16 25.85 1.98
C SER A 228 14.66 25.31 3.32
N LEU A 229 14.61 23.98 3.51
CA LEU A 229 15.14 23.31 4.70
C LEU A 229 16.52 22.70 4.44
N SER A 230 16.72 22.12 3.26
CA SER A 230 17.98 21.50 2.83
C SER A 230 18.10 21.53 1.31
N HIS A 231 19.08 20.81 0.76
CA HIS A 231 19.21 20.59 -0.68
C HIS A 231 18.22 19.55 -1.22
N SER A 232 17.55 18.80 -0.34
CA SER A 232 16.62 17.71 -0.69
C SER A 232 15.18 17.94 -0.23
N ALA A 233 14.91 19.01 0.53
CA ALA A 233 13.60 19.24 1.14
C ALA A 233 13.24 20.72 1.32
N GLU A 234 11.95 21.00 1.17
CA GLU A 234 11.33 22.32 1.33
C GLU A 234 10.11 22.25 2.22
N LEU A 235 9.83 23.34 2.92
CA LEU A 235 8.63 23.54 3.73
C LEU A 235 7.65 24.42 2.97
N LEU A 236 6.39 23.98 2.91
CA LEU A 236 5.28 24.75 2.37
C LEU A 236 4.34 25.15 3.52
N CYS A 237 4.11 26.45 3.68
CA CYS A 237 3.15 27.01 4.63
C CYS A 237 2.25 28.05 3.98
N ASN A 238 1.26 28.53 4.73
CA ASN A 238 0.39 29.60 4.27
C ASN A 238 1.09 30.95 4.40
N GLU A 239 1.33 31.64 3.28
CA GLU A 239 1.98 32.98 3.21
C GLU A 239 1.28 34.01 4.10
N ASN A 240 -0.05 33.90 4.23
CA ASN A 240 -0.86 34.81 5.02
C ASN A 240 -1.18 34.26 6.42
N GLY A 241 -0.60 33.13 6.83
CA GLY A 241 -0.99 32.41 8.04
C GLY A 241 -0.93 33.27 9.31
N LYS A 242 0.10 34.10 9.46
CA LYS A 242 0.24 35.05 10.59
C LYS A 242 -0.81 36.16 10.53
N MET A 243 -1.03 36.74 9.34
CA MET A 243 -2.03 37.80 9.14
C MET A 243 -3.46 37.30 9.36
N MET A 244 -3.73 36.05 9.00
CA MET A 244 -4.98 35.34 9.24
C MET A 244 -5.14 34.89 10.70
N ASN A 245 -4.12 35.10 11.55
CA ASN A 245 -4.07 34.64 12.92
C ASN A 245 -4.34 33.13 13.06
N LEU A 246 -3.74 32.32 12.17
CA LEU A 246 -3.80 30.86 12.29
C LEU A 246 -3.07 30.41 13.57
N PRO A 247 -3.41 29.22 14.12
CA PRO A 247 -2.81 28.75 15.36
C PRO A 247 -1.28 28.63 15.24
N ALA A 248 -0.54 29.12 16.25
CA ALA A 248 0.90 28.96 16.33
C ALA A 248 1.30 27.48 16.25
N ASN A 249 2.28 27.14 15.41
CA ASN A 249 2.65 25.75 15.15
C ASN A 249 4.07 25.44 15.66
N ARG A 250 5.10 25.80 14.91
CA ARG A 250 6.51 25.57 15.25
C ARG A 250 7.36 26.76 14.93
N ARG A 251 8.51 26.85 15.60
CA ARG A 251 9.56 27.79 15.23
C ARG A 251 10.47 27.16 14.20
N LEU A 252 10.79 27.93 13.17
CA LEU A 252 11.85 27.61 12.23
C LEU A 252 12.88 28.74 12.33
N ASP A 253 14.05 28.41 12.84
CA ASP A 253 15.07 29.39 13.25
C ASP A 253 14.52 30.46 14.20
N GLN A 254 14.40 31.71 13.72
CA GLN A 254 13.88 32.85 14.49
C GLN A 254 12.41 33.14 14.18
N ASP A 255 11.83 32.45 13.20
CA ASP A 255 10.49 32.73 12.72
C ASP A 255 9.44 31.76 13.29
N LEU A 256 8.20 32.23 13.42
CA LEU A 256 7.05 31.47 13.90
C LEU A 256 6.13 31.10 12.73
N ILE A 257 5.94 29.81 12.50
CA ILE A 257 4.98 29.33 11.50
C ILE A 257 3.59 29.25 12.12
N ALA A 258 2.60 29.84 11.44
CA ALA A 258 1.20 29.84 11.86
C ALA A 258 0.35 28.97 10.92
N GLY A 259 -0.41 28.04 11.49
CA GLY A 259 -1.22 27.06 10.76
C GLY A 259 -0.49 25.77 10.42
N ARG A 260 -1.17 24.88 9.70
CA ARG A 260 -0.58 23.63 9.19
C ARG A 260 0.48 23.96 8.14
N PHE A 261 1.61 23.27 8.20
CA PHE A 261 2.59 23.28 7.13
C PHE A 261 2.94 21.84 6.73
N ILE A 262 3.54 21.69 5.56
CA ILE A 262 4.01 20.41 5.06
C ILE A 262 5.47 20.50 4.65
N VAL A 263 6.17 19.39 4.70
CA VAL A 263 7.52 19.24 4.14
C VAL A 263 7.43 18.34 2.91
N VAL A 264 8.07 18.77 1.82
CA VAL A 264 8.08 18.12 0.51
C VAL A 264 9.51 17.87 0.05
N GLY A 265 9.70 16.86 -0.80
CA GLY A 265 11.00 16.58 -1.42
C GLY A 265 11.31 17.59 -2.51
N ASN A 266 12.60 17.85 -2.71
CA ASN A 266 13.12 18.72 -3.76
C ASN A 266 14.36 18.05 -4.38
N ASP A 267 14.39 17.92 -5.70
CA ASP A 267 15.53 17.40 -6.47
C ASP A 267 16.17 18.47 -7.38
N GLY A 268 15.75 19.72 -7.24
CA GLY A 268 16.16 20.86 -8.07
C GLY A 268 15.39 20.95 -9.40
N SER A 269 14.38 20.11 -9.63
CA SER A 269 13.48 20.24 -10.77
C SER A 269 12.38 21.28 -10.53
N GLU A 270 11.51 21.48 -11.52
CA GLU A 270 10.36 22.39 -11.42
C GLU A 270 9.18 21.80 -10.62
N HIS A 271 9.27 20.53 -10.22
CA HIS A 271 8.23 19.83 -9.47
C HIS A 271 8.72 19.45 -8.08
N PHE A 272 7.83 19.49 -7.09
CA PHE A 272 8.10 18.85 -5.80
C PHE A 272 8.17 17.33 -5.98
N THR A 273 8.93 16.68 -5.11
CA THR A 273 9.09 15.23 -5.12
C THR A 273 8.62 14.63 -3.79
N SER A 274 8.47 13.32 -3.77
CA SER A 274 8.24 12.60 -2.52
C SER A 274 9.45 12.73 -1.60
N LEU A 275 9.23 12.92 -0.30
CA LEU A 275 10.31 12.87 0.67
C LEU A 275 10.95 11.49 0.72
N SER A 276 12.28 11.46 0.86
CA SER A 276 13.02 10.24 1.17
C SER A 276 12.71 9.76 2.59
N ARG A 277 13.01 8.48 2.88
CA ARG A 277 12.86 7.94 4.24
C ARG A 277 13.75 8.67 5.24
N GLU A 278 14.95 9.04 4.81
CA GLU A 278 15.93 9.79 5.58
C GLU A 278 15.38 11.17 5.96
N ASP A 279 14.82 11.91 4.99
CA ASP A 279 14.21 13.22 5.23
C ASP A 279 12.97 13.10 6.12
N ILE A 280 12.10 12.12 5.90
CA ILE A 280 10.93 11.88 6.76
C ILE A 280 11.38 11.66 8.22
N ASN A 281 12.37 10.81 8.44
CA ASN A 281 12.88 10.54 9.79
C ASN A 281 13.48 11.81 10.41
N GLN A 282 14.35 12.51 9.66
CA GLN A 282 15.01 13.73 10.12
C GLN A 282 13.99 14.80 10.52
N TYR A 283 13.03 15.11 9.65
CA TYR A 283 12.07 16.18 9.91
C TYR A 283 10.98 15.77 10.89
N THR A 284 10.64 14.48 10.96
CA THR A 284 9.82 13.96 12.06
C THR A 284 10.50 14.22 13.39
N GLU A 285 11.78 13.86 13.54
CA GLU A 285 12.54 14.11 14.77
C GLU A 285 12.64 15.61 15.08
N GLN A 286 12.95 16.44 14.08
CA GLN A 286 13.07 17.90 14.22
C GLN A 286 11.76 18.53 14.74
N PHE A 287 10.61 18.13 14.21
CA PHE A 287 9.31 18.73 14.53
C PHE A 287 8.48 17.93 15.56
N ASN A 288 9.05 16.87 16.15
CA ASN A 288 8.38 16.01 17.12
C ASN A 288 8.06 16.73 18.44
N SER A 289 8.90 17.69 18.84
CA SER A 289 8.68 18.45 20.07
C SER A 289 7.46 19.35 19.90
N LEU A 290 6.44 19.15 20.73
CA LEU A 290 5.31 20.09 20.83
C LEU A 290 5.79 21.34 21.57
N GLU A 291 5.99 22.44 20.84
CA GLU A 291 6.29 23.73 21.46
C GLU A 291 5.01 24.35 22.02
N MET A 292 5.04 24.79 23.29
CA MET A 292 3.98 25.63 23.84
C MET A 292 4.30 27.09 23.49
N ILE A 293 3.75 27.55 22.38
CA ILE A 293 3.90 28.93 21.88
C ILE A 293 2.61 29.68 22.21
N ASP A 294 2.72 30.85 22.83
CA ASP A 294 1.55 31.69 23.09
C ASP A 294 1.03 32.27 21.77
N GLN A 295 -0.27 32.18 21.53
CA GLN A 295 -0.88 32.68 20.29
C GLN A 295 -0.63 34.18 20.09
N SER A 296 -0.44 34.96 21.15
CA SER A 296 -0.10 36.38 21.05
C SER A 296 1.22 36.65 20.32
N GLU A 297 2.16 35.68 20.32
CA GLU A 297 3.45 35.79 19.64
C GLU A 297 3.31 35.83 18.10
N VAL A 298 2.21 35.31 17.55
CA VAL A 298 1.90 35.39 16.10
C VAL A 298 1.75 36.84 15.65
N HIS A 299 1.23 37.71 16.54
CA HIS A 299 1.06 39.12 16.24
C HIS A 299 2.33 39.95 16.46
N GLU A 300 3.15 39.61 17.45
CA GLU A 300 4.41 40.32 17.74
C GLU A 300 5.47 40.10 16.65
N ASN A 301 5.41 38.95 15.97
CA ASN A 301 6.32 38.61 14.88
C ASN A 301 5.98 39.31 13.55
N LEU A 302 4.84 40.00 13.46
CA LEU A 302 4.57 40.94 12.37
C LEU A 302 5.40 42.21 12.65
N HIS A 303 6.60 42.33 12.09
CA HIS A 303 7.45 43.52 12.21
C HIS A 303 6.76 44.80 11.66
N TYR A 304 5.85 45.38 12.44
CA TYR A 304 5.34 46.72 12.23
C TYR A 304 6.01 47.65 13.24
N GLU A 305 7.01 48.42 12.80
CA GLU A 305 7.26 49.71 13.45
C GLU A 305 6.06 50.60 13.17
N ILE A 306 5.14 50.69 14.13
CA ILE A 306 4.13 51.74 14.11
C ILE A 306 4.83 53.03 14.56
N GLN A 307 5.24 53.85 13.59
CA GLN A 307 5.59 55.24 13.87
C GLN A 307 4.30 56.03 14.16
N TYR A 308 4.18 56.53 15.38
CA TYR A 308 3.37 57.70 15.73
C TYR A 308 4.26 58.76 16.35
#